data_AF-A0A0R3PKG9-F1
#
_entry.id   AF-A0A0R3PKG9-F1
#
_cell.length_a   1.000
_cell.length_b   1.000
_cell.length_c   1.000
_cell.angle_alpha   90.00
_cell.angle_beta   90.00
_cell.angle_gamma   90.00
#
_symmetry.space_group_name_H-M   'P 1'
#
loop_
_entity.id
_entity.type
_entity.pdbx_description
1 polymer ?
#
loop_
_entity_poly.entity_id
_entity_poly.type
_entity_poly.pdbx_seq_one_letter_code
_entity_poly.pdbx_strand_id
1 'polypeptide(L)'
;MGHGELEEICDRYLSRREEQQKVTEAVERCLKKGYDYDKMKDRVLEAITDSHRAHKVISAICIAYPQFRKRTKVNPVLVNKDRSNGRDRERRRREEEATKKELEKVIISDSVSLAKELMYKAQQEIEERKRQLGLAANSANLIGTATQPSSTAKNVALRPQEAQMFIQASMNKKSRVEELKAKLAKATSTINSLVRPNAPVMAPLPEIAPGILKEREEEPELLEFMDPRITARPAERKRKIFNFHEKGEFEQLANRQRAVAKLEKLQVEFLKSSGLLVVGLHRTGIYLILMCVFLSYDDIPGVNVESRFKDTISELVEHPIKLRAPTDPLAPQYLKVYLTSRERKKIRRQNRKEMQKERTEMIRIGLAKAPAPKVKISNLMRVLGNDAVQDPTKMEAHVRKQMADRLKRHQQANAERKLTDEQKAAKKTKKIAEDTSLAVHVSVYRVKSLLHPAKKFKVEMNAKQLQMTGVILLHKNINLVVVEGGPKQQKFYKNLMLSRIKWEDEVIGQKKDADKDAPGERNNCQLIWEGQVKRRNFRDFNVVTATIEKQARDLLEKHNVAHYWDVAYSTTVLLDGQDSITV
;
A
#
# COMPACT_ATOMS: atom_id res chain seq x y z
N MET A 1 -54.51 -9.32 -10.54
CA MET A 1 -54.76 -9.03 -11.97
C MET A 1 -53.53 -9.44 -12.76
N GLY A 2 -53.45 -10.68 -13.27
CA GLY A 2 -52.27 -11.10 -14.03
C GLY A 2 -52.10 -12.59 -14.31
N HIS A 3 -52.97 -13.48 -13.83
CA HIS A 3 -52.89 -14.91 -14.22
C HIS A 3 -53.45 -15.15 -15.63
N GLY A 4 -54.61 -14.54 -15.96
CA GLY A 4 -55.26 -14.74 -17.26
C GLY A 4 -54.45 -14.22 -18.47
N GLU A 5 -53.71 -13.12 -18.30
CA GLU A 5 -52.89 -12.56 -19.40
C GLU A 5 -51.74 -13.48 -19.80
N LEU A 6 -51.16 -14.25 -18.86
CA LEU A 6 -50.09 -15.20 -19.17
C LEU A 6 -50.62 -16.44 -19.89
N GLU A 7 -51.78 -16.93 -19.50
CA GLU A 7 -52.47 -18.04 -20.15
C GLU A 7 -52.86 -17.66 -21.59
N GLU A 8 -53.42 -16.46 -21.80
CA GLU A 8 -53.74 -15.95 -23.14
C GLU A 8 -52.51 -15.82 -24.05
N ILE A 9 -51.36 -15.40 -23.50
CA ILE A 9 -50.09 -15.35 -24.25
C ILE A 9 -49.63 -16.76 -24.61
N CYS A 10 -49.74 -17.71 -23.68
CA CYS A 10 -49.36 -19.09 -23.94
C CYS A 10 -50.26 -19.73 -24.99
N ASP A 11 -51.58 -19.51 -24.94
CA ASP A 11 -52.55 -20.02 -25.92
C ASP A 11 -52.33 -19.43 -27.31
N ARG A 12 -51.91 -18.16 -27.41
CA ARG A 12 -51.67 -17.50 -28.70
C ARG A 12 -50.43 -18.02 -29.42
N TYR A 13 -49.41 -18.47 -28.70
CA TYR A 13 -48.09 -18.78 -29.28
C TYR A 13 -47.65 -20.25 -29.13
N LEU A 14 -48.27 -21.02 -28.23
CA LEU A 14 -47.93 -22.41 -27.95
C LEU A 14 -49.16 -23.29 -28.20
N SER A 15 -48.99 -24.34 -29.00
CA SER A 15 -50.06 -25.29 -29.33
C SER A 15 -50.07 -26.52 -28.42
N ARG A 16 -48.98 -26.77 -27.68
CA ARG A 16 -48.82 -27.93 -26.79
C ARG A 16 -49.15 -27.54 -25.35
N ARG A 17 -50.17 -28.17 -24.77
CA ARG A 17 -50.61 -27.92 -23.38
C ARG A 17 -49.49 -28.13 -22.35
N GLU A 18 -48.58 -29.07 -22.59
CA GLU A 18 -47.40 -29.30 -21.73
C GLU A 18 -46.39 -28.13 -21.77
N GLU A 19 -46.17 -27.53 -22.94
CA GLU A 19 -45.28 -26.37 -23.07
C GLU A 19 -45.90 -25.13 -22.40
N GLN A 20 -47.23 -24.97 -22.53
CA GLN A 20 -47.98 -23.90 -21.85
C GLN A 20 -47.86 -24.00 -20.33
N GLN A 21 -48.05 -25.20 -19.75
CA GLN A 21 -47.93 -25.42 -18.31
C GLN A 21 -46.50 -25.17 -17.79
N LYS A 22 -45.48 -25.60 -18.54
CA LYS A 22 -44.09 -25.36 -18.16
C LYS A 22 -43.71 -23.88 -18.20
N VAL A 23 -44.21 -23.14 -19.20
CA VAL A 23 -43.95 -21.69 -19.34
C VAL A 23 -44.68 -20.89 -18.27
N THR A 24 -45.95 -21.20 -18.00
CA THR A 24 -46.74 -20.53 -16.94
C THR A 24 -46.07 -20.71 -15.58
N GLU A 25 -45.72 -21.95 -15.20
CA GLU A 25 -45.04 -22.24 -13.94
C GLU A 25 -43.67 -21.55 -13.85
N ALA A 26 -42.90 -21.55 -14.94
CA ALA A 26 -41.59 -20.91 -14.98
C ALA A 26 -41.67 -19.40 -14.79
N VAL A 27 -42.65 -18.73 -15.40
CA VAL A 27 -42.83 -17.27 -15.32
C VAL A 27 -43.41 -16.87 -13.97
N GLU A 28 -44.39 -17.60 -13.44
CA GLU A 28 -44.92 -17.38 -12.08
C GLU A 28 -43.86 -17.53 -11.00
N ARG A 29 -43.02 -18.57 -11.13
CA ARG A 29 -41.89 -18.76 -10.23
C ARG A 29 -40.89 -17.61 -10.32
N CYS A 30 -40.68 -17.06 -11.51
CA CYS A 30 -39.85 -15.87 -11.72
C CYS A 30 -40.44 -14.62 -11.08
N LEU A 31 -41.77 -14.44 -11.18
CA LEU A 31 -42.50 -13.34 -10.56
C LEU A 31 -42.44 -13.42 -9.03
N LYS A 32 -42.70 -14.60 -8.46
CA LYS A 32 -42.72 -14.83 -7.00
C LYS A 32 -41.34 -14.64 -6.36
N LYS A 33 -40.26 -15.01 -7.07
CA LYS A 33 -38.88 -14.91 -6.57
C LYS A 33 -38.15 -13.61 -6.96
N GLY A 34 -38.80 -12.72 -7.72
CA GLY A 34 -38.19 -11.48 -8.19
C GLY A 34 -36.98 -11.69 -9.10
N TYR A 35 -37.02 -12.68 -9.99
CA TYR A 35 -35.91 -12.94 -10.91
C TYR A 35 -35.87 -11.94 -12.06
N ASP A 36 -34.65 -11.60 -12.52
CA ASP A 36 -34.44 -10.69 -13.63
C ASP A 36 -34.80 -11.31 -15.00
N TYR A 37 -34.94 -10.46 -16.03
CA TYR A 37 -35.21 -10.85 -17.42
C TYR A 37 -34.36 -12.02 -17.92
N ASP A 38 -33.05 -12.03 -17.64
CA ASP A 38 -32.15 -13.06 -18.17
C ASP A 38 -32.51 -14.45 -17.61
N LYS A 39 -32.88 -14.54 -16.33
CA LYS A 39 -33.29 -15.80 -15.70
C LYS A 39 -34.66 -16.29 -16.19
N MET A 40 -35.60 -15.35 -16.43
CA MET A 40 -36.89 -15.69 -17.03
C MET A 40 -36.71 -16.20 -18.46
N LYS A 41 -35.90 -15.50 -19.27
CA LYS A 41 -35.61 -15.83 -20.66
C LYS A 41 -35.00 -17.24 -20.79
N ASP A 42 -34.04 -17.58 -19.95
CA ASP A 42 -33.37 -18.88 -20.00
C ASP A 42 -34.35 -20.02 -19.65
N ARG A 43 -35.22 -19.83 -18.65
CA ARG A 43 -36.25 -20.83 -18.29
C ARG A 43 -37.32 -21.01 -19.36
N VAL A 44 -37.74 -19.92 -20.02
CA VAL A 44 -38.73 -20.01 -21.13
C VAL A 44 -38.10 -20.66 -22.37
N LEU A 45 -36.81 -20.45 -22.63
CA LEU A 45 -36.07 -21.16 -23.68
C LEU A 45 -35.87 -22.65 -23.39
N GLU A 46 -35.77 -23.03 -22.11
CA GLU A 46 -35.71 -24.44 -21.70
C GLU A 46 -37.08 -25.13 -21.79
N ALA A 47 -38.16 -24.40 -21.55
CA ALA A 47 -39.52 -24.93 -21.58
C ALA A 47 -40.08 -25.16 -22.99
N ILE A 48 -39.58 -24.44 -24.00
CA ILE A 48 -40.09 -24.48 -25.39
C ILE A 48 -39.04 -25.07 -26.32
N THR A 49 -39.39 -26.11 -27.04
CA THR A 49 -38.48 -26.81 -27.97
C THR A 49 -38.09 -25.95 -29.19
N ASP A 50 -39.02 -25.14 -29.72
CA ASP A 50 -38.80 -24.24 -30.85
C ASP A 50 -38.27 -22.87 -30.40
N SER A 51 -37.01 -22.58 -30.73
CA SER A 51 -36.34 -21.32 -30.39
C SER A 51 -37.04 -20.08 -30.95
N HIS A 52 -37.67 -20.16 -32.13
CA HIS A 52 -38.34 -19.02 -32.73
C HIS A 52 -39.65 -18.68 -32.01
N ARG A 53 -40.43 -19.71 -31.64
CA ARG A 53 -41.64 -19.55 -30.81
C ARG A 53 -41.30 -19.05 -29.41
N ALA A 54 -40.24 -19.58 -28.80
CA ALA A 54 -39.76 -19.13 -27.50
C ALA A 54 -39.47 -17.62 -27.47
N HIS A 55 -38.79 -17.09 -28.50
CA HIS A 55 -38.52 -15.66 -28.57
C HIS A 55 -39.78 -14.80 -28.74
N LYS A 56 -40.82 -15.29 -29.45
CA LYS A 56 -42.12 -14.60 -29.56
C LYS A 56 -42.85 -14.56 -28.22
N VAL A 57 -42.89 -15.69 -27.51
CA VAL A 57 -43.47 -15.80 -26.15
C VAL A 57 -42.74 -14.87 -25.18
N ILE A 58 -41.40 -14.87 -25.17
CA ILE A 58 -40.60 -13.97 -24.33
C ILE A 58 -40.89 -12.50 -24.64
N SER A 59 -41.05 -12.14 -25.92
CA SER A 59 -41.38 -10.77 -26.32
C SER A 59 -42.75 -10.35 -25.83
N ALA A 60 -43.76 -11.23 -25.92
CA ALA A 60 -45.11 -10.98 -25.44
C ALA A 60 -45.15 -10.86 -23.90
N ILE A 61 -44.44 -11.73 -23.17
CA ILE A 61 -44.30 -11.66 -21.71
C ILE A 61 -43.65 -10.33 -21.30
N CYS A 62 -42.64 -9.84 -22.02
CA CYS A 62 -42.00 -8.55 -21.70
C CYS A 62 -42.89 -7.33 -21.94
N ILE A 63 -43.92 -7.47 -22.78
CA ILE A 63 -44.91 -6.42 -23.02
C ILE A 63 -45.95 -6.43 -21.88
N ALA A 64 -46.43 -7.61 -21.48
CA ALA A 64 -47.43 -7.77 -20.42
C ALA A 64 -46.86 -7.50 -19.01
N TYR A 65 -45.59 -7.86 -18.76
CA TYR A 65 -44.95 -7.71 -17.46
C TYR A 65 -43.75 -6.74 -17.54
N PRO A 66 -43.96 -5.45 -17.22
CA PRO A 66 -42.92 -4.41 -17.30
C PRO A 66 -41.65 -4.70 -16.49
N GLN A 67 -41.76 -5.48 -15.42
CA GLN A 67 -40.64 -5.94 -14.59
C GLN A 67 -39.62 -6.80 -15.34
N PHE A 68 -40.06 -7.50 -16.40
CA PHE A 68 -39.17 -8.28 -17.26
C PHE A 68 -38.71 -7.51 -18.50
N ARG A 69 -39.09 -6.24 -18.67
CA ARG A 69 -38.60 -5.46 -19.81
C ARG A 69 -37.08 -5.30 -19.71
N LYS A 70 -36.34 -5.76 -20.71
CA LYS A 70 -34.89 -5.46 -20.83
C LYS A 70 -34.71 -3.96 -20.62
N ARG A 71 -33.97 -3.56 -19.58
CA ARG A 71 -33.45 -2.19 -19.48
C ARG A 71 -32.59 -1.95 -20.71
N THR A 72 -33.16 -1.35 -21.75
CA THR A 72 -32.47 -1.09 -23.02
C THR A 72 -31.38 -0.06 -22.75
N LYS A 73 -30.20 -0.52 -22.32
CA LYS A 73 -28.96 0.20 -22.54
C LYS A 73 -28.81 0.28 -24.06
N VAL A 74 -28.97 1.49 -24.56
CA VAL A 74 -28.62 2.00 -25.89
C VAL A 74 -27.69 1.06 -26.70
N ASN A 75 -28.18 0.66 -27.88
CA ASN A 75 -27.48 0.08 -29.04
C ASN A 75 -26.99 -1.41 -29.00
N PRO A 76 -27.70 -2.34 -29.70
CA PRO A 76 -27.29 -3.76 -29.81
C PRO A 76 -26.11 -4.02 -30.77
N VAL A 77 -25.64 -3.01 -31.51
CA VAL A 77 -24.50 -3.15 -32.46
C VAL A 77 -23.14 -3.21 -31.75
N LEU A 78 -23.04 -2.78 -30.49
CA LEU A 78 -21.76 -2.71 -29.77
C LEU A 78 -21.44 -3.97 -28.96
N VAL A 79 -22.45 -4.70 -28.47
CA VAL A 79 -22.24 -5.84 -27.55
C VAL A 79 -21.68 -7.08 -28.25
N ASN A 80 -22.09 -7.34 -29.50
CA ASN A 80 -21.55 -8.47 -30.27
C ASN A 80 -20.06 -8.29 -30.61
N LYS A 81 -19.59 -7.04 -30.70
CA LYS A 81 -18.19 -6.71 -31.00
C LYS A 81 -17.28 -6.88 -29.79
N ASP A 82 -17.79 -6.63 -28.58
CA ASP A 82 -17.00 -6.78 -27.36
C ASP A 82 -16.89 -8.24 -26.90
N ARG A 83 -17.93 -9.07 -27.11
CA ARG A 83 -17.87 -10.52 -26.85
C ARG A 83 -16.99 -11.27 -27.86
N SER A 84 -16.94 -10.83 -29.12
CA SER A 84 -16.00 -11.39 -30.12
C SER A 84 -14.56 -10.95 -29.82
N ASN A 85 -14.34 -9.67 -29.50
CA ASN A 85 -13.02 -9.15 -29.13
C ASN A 85 -12.47 -9.76 -27.83
N GLY A 86 -13.33 -10.09 -26.87
CA GLY A 86 -12.91 -10.77 -25.63
C GLY A 86 -12.36 -12.17 -25.88
N ARG A 87 -13.09 -12.99 -26.67
CA ARG A 87 -12.62 -14.33 -27.07
C ARG A 87 -11.38 -14.28 -27.96
N ASP A 88 -11.29 -13.30 -28.85
CA ASP A 88 -10.13 -13.14 -29.74
C ASP A 88 -8.88 -12.65 -28.98
N ARG A 89 -9.05 -11.86 -27.90
CA ARG A 89 -7.96 -11.48 -26.99
C ARG A 89 -7.47 -12.65 -26.14
N GLU A 90 -8.39 -13.44 -25.58
CA GLU A 90 -8.05 -14.60 -24.76
C GLU A 90 -7.28 -15.64 -25.61
N ARG A 91 -7.74 -15.87 -26.85
CA ARG A 91 -7.06 -16.73 -27.81
C ARG A 91 -5.66 -16.24 -28.17
N ARG A 92 -5.50 -14.94 -28.51
CA ARG A 92 -4.17 -14.36 -28.78
C ARG A 92 -3.24 -14.44 -27.58
N ARG A 93 -3.76 -14.27 -26.36
CA ARG A 93 -2.96 -14.38 -25.15
C ARG A 93 -2.41 -15.80 -24.96
N ARG A 94 -3.22 -16.83 -25.22
CA ARG A 94 -2.78 -18.24 -25.21
C ARG A 94 -1.78 -18.56 -26.33
N GLU A 95 -1.98 -18.02 -27.53
CA GLU A 95 -1.06 -18.18 -28.67
C GLU A 95 0.30 -17.47 -28.39
N GLU A 96 0.28 -16.28 -27.79
CA GLU A 96 1.49 -15.56 -27.35
C GLU A 96 2.22 -16.29 -26.22
N GLU A 97 1.50 -16.92 -25.29
CA GLU A 97 2.09 -17.67 -24.19
C GLU A 97 2.68 -19.01 -24.65
N ALA A 98 2.06 -19.66 -25.63
CA ALA A 98 2.57 -20.87 -26.28
C ALA A 98 3.84 -20.59 -27.09
N THR A 99 3.82 -19.54 -27.93
CA THR A 99 5.01 -19.13 -28.71
C THR A 99 6.17 -18.69 -27.84
N LYS A 100 5.90 -18.06 -26.69
CA LYS A 100 6.94 -17.69 -25.73
C LYS A 100 7.60 -18.91 -25.09
N LYS A 101 6.81 -19.93 -24.71
CA LYS A 101 7.35 -21.22 -24.21
C LYS A 101 8.16 -21.97 -25.27
N GLU A 102 7.75 -21.88 -26.53
CA GLU A 102 8.45 -22.50 -27.65
C GLU A 102 9.79 -21.81 -27.94
N LEU A 103 9.83 -20.47 -27.92
CA LEU A 103 11.06 -19.67 -27.98
C LEU A 103 12.02 -19.97 -26.82
N GLU A 104 11.49 -20.15 -25.61
CA GLU A 104 12.29 -20.47 -24.42
C GLU A 104 12.95 -21.85 -24.56
N LYS A 105 12.24 -22.85 -25.14
CA LYS A 105 12.83 -24.16 -25.45
C LYS A 105 13.93 -24.10 -26.51
N VAL A 106 13.76 -23.28 -27.55
CA VAL A 106 14.76 -23.12 -28.62
C VAL A 106 16.02 -22.43 -28.09
N ILE A 107 15.88 -21.39 -27.26
CA ILE A 107 17.02 -20.70 -26.63
C ILE A 107 17.79 -21.67 -25.72
N ILE A 108 17.08 -22.52 -24.97
CA ILE A 108 17.72 -23.54 -24.14
C ILE A 108 18.46 -24.56 -25.01
N SER A 109 17.88 -25.05 -26.12
CA SER A 109 18.59 -26.00 -26.99
C SER A 109 19.83 -25.41 -27.66
N ASP A 110 19.75 -24.16 -28.11
CA ASP A 110 20.87 -23.46 -28.76
C ASP A 110 22.00 -23.12 -27.78
N SER A 111 21.67 -22.87 -26.51
CA SER A 111 22.68 -22.70 -25.45
C SER A 111 23.40 -24.01 -25.10
N VAL A 112 22.69 -25.14 -25.17
CA VAL A 112 23.24 -26.48 -24.91
C VAL A 112 24.11 -26.96 -26.06
N SER A 113 23.76 -26.64 -27.32
CA SER A 113 24.60 -26.96 -28.48
C SER A 113 25.89 -26.13 -28.48
N LEU A 114 25.82 -24.84 -28.17
CA LEU A 114 27.01 -23.98 -28.04
C LEU A 114 27.95 -24.44 -26.93
N ALA A 115 27.41 -24.91 -25.79
CA ALA A 115 28.21 -25.45 -24.69
C ALA A 115 28.91 -26.77 -25.07
N LYS A 116 28.24 -27.64 -25.84
CA LYS A 116 28.85 -28.88 -26.37
C LYS A 116 29.98 -28.59 -27.37
N GLU A 117 29.79 -27.60 -28.23
CA GLU A 117 30.80 -27.19 -29.21
C GLU A 117 32.06 -26.61 -28.53
N LEU A 118 31.88 -25.78 -27.49
CA LEU A 118 32.99 -25.25 -26.69
C LEU A 118 33.74 -26.35 -25.92
N MET A 119 33.03 -27.34 -25.37
CA MET A 119 33.64 -28.46 -24.65
C MET A 119 34.45 -29.36 -25.59
N TYR A 120 33.94 -29.63 -26.79
CA TYR A 120 34.63 -30.40 -27.81
C TYR A 120 35.90 -29.69 -28.30
N LYS A 121 35.83 -28.37 -28.51
CA LYS A 121 36.98 -27.55 -28.87
C LYS A 121 38.03 -27.50 -27.76
N ALA A 122 37.60 -27.43 -26.49
CA ALA A 122 38.51 -27.50 -25.34
C ALA A 122 39.18 -28.88 -25.21
N GLN A 123 38.47 -29.99 -25.52
CA GLN A 123 39.07 -31.32 -25.56
C GLN A 123 40.13 -31.45 -26.65
N GLN A 124 39.87 -30.93 -27.86
CA GLN A 124 40.84 -30.91 -28.94
C GLN A 124 42.10 -30.11 -28.58
N GLU A 125 41.94 -28.94 -27.94
CA GLU A 125 43.08 -28.12 -27.52
C GLU A 125 43.91 -28.78 -26.40
N ILE A 126 43.27 -29.53 -25.50
CA ILE A 126 43.96 -30.32 -24.47
C ILE A 126 44.72 -31.49 -25.09
N GLU A 127 44.15 -32.15 -26.11
CA GLU A 127 44.77 -33.26 -26.82
C GLU A 127 45.97 -32.79 -27.67
N GLU A 128 45.85 -31.64 -28.33
CA GLU A 128 46.98 -30.98 -29.01
C GLU A 128 48.07 -30.54 -28.03
N ARG A 129 47.72 -29.98 -26.87
CA ARG A 129 48.70 -29.66 -25.82
C ARG A 129 49.40 -30.90 -25.26
N LYS A 130 48.67 -32.00 -25.06
CA LYS A 130 49.27 -33.28 -24.65
C LYS A 130 50.23 -33.82 -25.71
N ARG A 131 49.89 -33.67 -26.99
CA ARG A 131 50.75 -34.03 -28.12
C ARG A 131 52.00 -33.17 -28.19
N GLN A 132 51.88 -31.85 -27.99
CA GLN A 132 53.03 -30.94 -27.97
C GLN A 132 53.96 -31.18 -26.77
N LEU A 133 53.41 -31.47 -25.59
CA LEU A 133 54.21 -31.82 -24.40
C LEU A 133 54.88 -33.20 -24.51
N GLY A 134 54.30 -34.14 -25.28
CA GLY A 134 54.90 -35.44 -25.59
C GLY A 134 56.06 -35.37 -26.59
N LEU A 135 56.16 -34.31 -27.40
CA LEU A 135 57.28 -34.08 -28.32
C LEU A 135 58.41 -33.21 -27.74
N ALA A 136 58.19 -32.54 -26.60
CA ALA A 136 59.16 -31.62 -25.98
C ALA A 136 60.13 -32.30 -24.97
N ALA A 137 60.25 -33.63 -25.01
CA ALA A 137 61.21 -34.40 -24.20
C ALA A 137 62.49 -34.79 -24.97
N ASN A 138 62.72 -34.23 -26.16
CA ASN A 138 63.99 -34.39 -26.88
C ASN A 138 64.44 -33.07 -27.51
N SER A 139 65.73 -32.79 -27.32
CA SER A 139 66.56 -31.75 -27.94
C SER A 139 66.45 -30.30 -27.44
N ALA A 140 67.58 -29.88 -26.86
CA ALA A 140 67.96 -28.51 -26.57
C ALA A 140 68.67 -27.86 -27.79
N ASN A 141 68.79 -26.52 -27.68
CA ASN A 141 69.74 -25.60 -28.34
C ASN A 141 69.35 -24.89 -29.66
N LEU A 142 68.97 -23.61 -29.48
CA LEU A 142 69.66 -22.36 -29.90
C LEU A 142 69.82 -21.94 -31.39
N ILE A 143 69.30 -20.72 -31.62
CA ILE A 143 69.74 -19.59 -32.49
C ILE A 143 69.20 -19.49 -33.94
N GLY A 144 68.57 -18.34 -34.25
CA GLY A 144 68.89 -17.59 -35.48
C GLY A 144 67.76 -17.02 -36.36
N THR A 145 67.38 -15.76 -36.11
CA THR A 145 67.06 -14.67 -37.08
C THR A 145 65.78 -14.64 -37.96
N ALA A 146 64.93 -13.64 -37.65
CA ALA A 146 64.26 -12.59 -38.47
C ALA A 146 63.34 -12.98 -39.66
N THR A 147 62.07 -12.56 -39.78
CA THR A 147 61.59 -11.18 -40.05
C THR A 147 60.04 -11.12 -40.04
N GLN A 148 59.44 -9.95 -39.76
CA GLN A 148 57.98 -9.66 -39.82
C GLN A 148 57.76 -8.24 -40.40
N PRO A 149 56.62 -7.98 -41.05
CA PRO A 149 55.93 -6.69 -40.91
C PRO A 149 54.48 -6.87 -40.46
N SER A 150 54.09 -6.09 -39.45
CA SER A 150 52.73 -6.04 -38.90
C SER A 150 51.98 -4.77 -39.33
N SER A 151 50.68 -4.96 -39.56
CA SER A 151 49.65 -3.93 -39.61
C SER A 151 48.68 -4.16 -38.45
N THR A 152 47.91 -3.11 -38.11
CA THR A 152 46.62 -3.06 -37.38
C THR A 152 46.57 -2.28 -36.08
N ALA A 153 45.38 -1.69 -35.92
CA ALA A 153 44.97 -0.69 -34.97
C ALA A 153 44.78 -1.21 -33.53
N LYS A 154 44.77 -0.23 -32.64
CA LYS A 154 44.83 -0.26 -31.17
C LYS A 154 43.67 -1.05 -30.51
N ASN A 155 44.03 -2.01 -29.67
CA ASN A 155 43.22 -2.45 -28.52
C ASN A 155 43.99 -2.12 -27.24
N VAL A 156 43.33 -1.46 -26.29
CA VAL A 156 43.89 -1.05 -25.01
C VAL A 156 43.91 -2.26 -24.07
N ALA A 157 45.11 -2.72 -23.71
CA ALA A 157 45.32 -3.72 -22.66
C ALA A 157 45.52 -3.02 -21.30
N LEU A 158 44.78 -3.48 -20.28
CA LEU A 158 44.94 -3.06 -18.88
C LEU A 158 46.33 -3.45 -18.36
N ARG A 159 46.95 -2.56 -17.56
CA ARG A 159 48.31 -2.73 -17.05
C ARG A 159 48.35 -3.83 -15.96
N PRO A 160 49.39 -4.70 -15.92
CA PRO A 160 49.50 -5.81 -14.96
C PRO A 160 49.39 -5.42 -13.48
N GLN A 161 49.77 -4.18 -13.14
CA GLN A 161 49.72 -3.65 -11.78
C GLN A 161 48.28 -3.40 -11.28
N GLU A 162 47.36 -3.04 -12.18
CA GLU A 162 45.95 -2.79 -11.83
C GLU A 162 45.19 -4.11 -11.56
N ALA A 163 45.56 -5.19 -12.25
CA ALA A 163 45.02 -6.53 -12.00
C ALA A 163 45.49 -7.09 -10.64
N GLN A 164 46.73 -6.82 -10.23
CA GLN A 164 47.25 -7.23 -8.92
C GLN A 164 46.54 -6.49 -7.76
N MET A 165 46.28 -5.18 -7.91
CA MET A 165 45.53 -4.41 -6.91
C MET A 165 44.09 -4.91 -6.73
N PHE A 166 43.44 -5.39 -7.79
CA PHE A 166 42.08 -5.93 -7.71
C PHE A 166 42.01 -7.28 -6.99
N ILE A 167 43.02 -8.15 -7.22
CA ILE A 167 43.14 -9.44 -6.53
C ILE A 167 43.42 -9.23 -5.05
N GLN A 168 44.29 -8.28 -4.69
CA GLN A 168 44.61 -7.96 -3.31
C GLN A 168 43.43 -7.30 -2.56
N ALA A 169 42.64 -6.47 -3.24
CA ALA A 169 41.42 -5.89 -2.68
C ALA A 169 40.31 -6.95 -2.43
N SER A 170 40.25 -7.99 -3.28
CA SER A 170 39.34 -9.13 -3.09
C SER A 170 39.74 -10.00 -1.88
N MET A 171 41.04 -10.28 -1.72
CA MET A 171 41.58 -11.03 -0.58
C MET A 171 41.34 -10.31 0.75
N ASN A 172 41.54 -8.98 0.79
CA ASN A 172 41.29 -8.17 1.99
C ASN A 172 39.80 -8.06 2.36
N LYS A 173 38.88 -8.17 1.38
CA LYS A 173 37.44 -8.24 1.66
C LYS A 173 37.04 -9.60 2.24
N LYS A 174 37.65 -10.70 1.79
CA LYS A 174 37.40 -12.04 2.38
C LYS A 174 37.90 -12.14 3.82
N SER A 175 39.11 -11.66 4.11
CA SER A 175 39.66 -11.70 5.47
C SER A 175 38.85 -10.84 6.46
N ARG A 176 38.36 -9.67 6.02
CA ARG A 176 37.48 -8.80 6.82
C ARG A 176 36.14 -9.45 7.15
N VAL A 177 35.59 -10.23 6.23
CA VAL A 177 34.31 -10.95 6.42
C VAL A 177 34.48 -12.15 7.36
N GLU A 178 35.61 -12.85 7.30
CA GLU A 178 35.95 -13.91 8.26
C GLU A 178 36.19 -13.35 9.66
N GLU A 179 36.87 -12.20 9.79
CA GLU A 179 37.07 -11.51 11.07
C GLU A 179 35.74 -11.07 11.70
N LEU A 180 34.79 -10.58 10.90
CA LEU A 180 33.46 -10.20 11.36
C LEU A 180 32.60 -11.41 11.74
N LYS A 181 32.71 -12.54 11.03
CA LYS A 181 32.09 -13.81 11.42
C LYS A 181 32.65 -14.34 12.73
N ALA A 182 33.96 -14.25 12.95
CA ALA A 182 34.59 -14.67 14.20
C ALA A 182 34.18 -13.79 15.39
N LYS A 183 34.02 -12.47 15.20
CA LYS A 183 33.50 -11.55 16.22
C LYS A 183 32.03 -11.81 16.54
N LEU A 184 31.21 -12.13 15.54
CA LEU A 184 29.81 -12.52 15.75
C LEU A 184 29.71 -13.82 16.57
N ALA A 185 30.56 -14.82 16.29
CA ALA A 185 30.59 -16.08 17.01
C ALA A 185 31.02 -15.95 18.50
N LYS A 186 31.97 -15.04 18.81
CA LYS A 186 32.34 -14.71 20.19
C LYS A 186 31.25 -13.95 20.95
N ALA A 187 30.47 -13.11 20.26
CA ALA A 187 29.34 -12.42 20.87
C ALA A 187 28.19 -13.38 21.21
N THR A 188 27.90 -14.37 20.36
CA THR A 188 26.87 -15.39 20.64
C THR A 188 27.25 -16.37 21.75
N SER A 189 28.54 -16.73 21.91
CA SER A 189 28.97 -17.58 23.03
C SER A 189 28.89 -16.88 24.40
N THR A 190 29.00 -15.55 24.43
CA THR A 190 28.88 -14.75 25.66
C THR A 190 27.42 -14.57 26.11
N ILE A 191 26.46 -14.69 25.19
CA ILE A 191 25.03 -14.60 25.51
C ILE A 191 24.49 -15.93 26.04
N ASN A 192 25.05 -17.07 25.61
CA ASN A 192 24.63 -18.39 26.08
C ASN A 192 25.14 -18.76 27.49
N SER A 193 26.12 -18.04 28.04
CA SER A 193 26.57 -18.24 29.43
C SER A 193 25.74 -17.49 30.48
N LEU A 194 24.78 -16.65 30.06
CA LEU A 194 23.91 -15.85 30.92
C LEU A 194 22.49 -16.41 31.09
N VAL A 195 22.21 -17.59 30.54
CA VAL A 195 20.90 -18.27 30.71
C VAL A 195 21.15 -19.65 31.30
N ARG A 196 20.96 -19.78 32.62
CA ARG A 196 20.82 -21.08 33.30
C ARG A 196 19.33 -21.45 33.37
N PRO A 197 18.89 -22.61 32.87
CA PRO A 197 17.62 -23.21 33.26
C PRO A 197 17.85 -24.30 34.32
N ASN A 198 16.94 -24.34 35.30
CA ASN A 198 16.67 -25.41 36.29
C ASN A 198 17.48 -25.44 37.60
N ALA A 199 16.77 -25.15 38.70
CA ALA A 199 17.01 -25.69 40.03
C ALA A 199 15.68 -26.26 40.59
N PRO A 200 15.66 -27.44 41.25
CA PRO A 200 14.44 -28.16 41.59
C PRO A 200 13.89 -27.85 42.99
N VAL A 201 12.61 -28.20 43.14
CA VAL A 201 11.73 -28.24 44.33
C VAL A 201 12.22 -29.25 45.38
N MET A 202 12.13 -28.95 46.69
CA MET A 202 11.80 -29.91 47.77
C MET A 202 11.37 -29.22 49.09
N ALA A 203 10.41 -29.85 49.78
CA ALA A 203 10.13 -29.84 51.23
C ALA A 203 10.05 -31.34 51.67
N PRO A 204 9.87 -31.79 52.95
CA PRO A 204 9.95 -31.18 54.31
C PRO A 204 10.69 -32.08 55.39
N LEU A 205 10.61 -31.68 56.70
CA LEU A 205 10.75 -32.45 58.01
C LEU A 205 12.13 -32.45 58.76
N PRO A 206 12.23 -32.74 60.10
CA PRO A 206 11.44 -32.36 61.30
C PRO A 206 12.30 -32.01 62.59
N GLU A 207 11.60 -31.84 63.74
CA GLU A 207 11.89 -31.50 65.16
C GLU A 207 13.20 -31.92 65.86
N ILE A 208 13.62 -31.16 66.90
CA ILE A 208 14.14 -31.60 68.24
C ILE A 208 14.07 -30.42 69.26
N ALA A 209 13.61 -30.70 70.48
CA ALA A 209 13.79 -29.95 71.74
C ALA A 209 14.16 -30.97 72.86
N PRO A 210 14.39 -30.66 74.16
CA PRO A 210 14.86 -29.46 74.90
C PRO A 210 15.99 -29.78 75.94
N GLY A 211 16.42 -28.82 76.81
CA GLY A 211 17.16 -29.09 78.07
C GLY A 211 18.15 -27.99 78.51
N ILE A 212 17.83 -27.03 79.40
CA ILE A 212 17.90 -26.99 80.89
C ILE A 212 19.26 -26.55 81.51
N LEU A 213 19.25 -25.30 82.00
CA LEU A 213 19.78 -24.67 83.24
C LEU A 213 20.90 -25.33 84.08
N LYS A 214 21.86 -24.48 84.52
CA LYS A 214 22.29 -24.42 85.94
C LYS A 214 22.93 -23.08 86.33
N GLU A 215 22.43 -22.51 87.42
CA GLU A 215 22.82 -21.26 88.10
C GLU A 215 24.08 -21.45 88.98
N ARG A 216 24.76 -20.34 89.31
CA ARG A 216 25.67 -20.23 90.46
C ARG A 216 25.59 -18.81 91.05
N GLU A 217 25.20 -18.73 92.32
CA GLU A 217 25.12 -17.52 93.15
C GLU A 217 26.48 -17.22 93.82
N GLU A 218 26.80 -15.95 94.04
CA GLU A 218 27.84 -15.47 94.98
C GLU A 218 27.31 -14.26 95.78
N GLU A 219 27.62 -14.25 97.08
CA GLU A 219 27.18 -13.29 98.12
C GLU A 219 27.86 -11.90 98.03
N PRO A 220 27.27 -10.84 98.61
CA PRO A 220 27.78 -9.47 98.47
C PRO A 220 28.72 -9.01 99.61
N GLU A 221 29.81 -8.34 99.24
CA GLU A 221 30.71 -7.58 100.13
C GLU A 221 30.11 -6.23 100.57
N LEU A 222 30.40 -5.88 101.82
CA LEU A 222 30.07 -4.64 102.53
C LEU A 222 30.80 -3.43 101.92
N LEU A 223 30.09 -2.32 101.70
CA LEU A 223 30.69 -1.02 101.34
C LEU A 223 30.55 -0.02 102.51
N GLU A 224 31.71 0.33 103.06
CA GLU A 224 31.95 1.01 104.34
C GLU A 224 31.95 2.56 104.26
N PHE A 225 31.21 3.17 103.32
CA PHE A 225 31.21 4.64 103.21
C PHE A 225 29.85 5.20 102.76
N MET A 226 28.98 5.51 103.72
CA MET A 226 27.83 6.39 103.50
C MET A 226 27.53 7.22 104.75
N ASP A 227 27.56 8.56 104.62
CA ASP A 227 27.39 9.53 105.71
C ASP A 227 25.92 9.57 106.20
N PRO A 228 25.64 9.30 107.50
CA PRO A 228 24.29 9.23 108.06
C PRO A 228 23.47 10.53 108.02
N ARG A 229 24.03 11.65 107.55
CA ARG A 229 23.33 12.97 107.53
C ARG A 229 22.70 13.33 106.19
N ILE A 230 22.83 12.49 105.17
CA ILE A 230 22.22 12.73 103.86
C ILE A 230 20.97 11.84 103.71
N THR A 231 19.77 12.44 103.79
CA THR A 231 18.52 11.74 103.41
C THR A 231 18.41 11.70 101.88
N ALA A 232 19.04 10.72 101.25
CA ALA A 232 18.85 10.44 99.83
C ALA A 232 17.51 9.71 99.62
N ARG A 233 16.54 10.34 98.95
CA ARG A 233 15.33 9.66 98.49
C ARG A 233 15.73 8.57 97.48
N PRO A 234 15.28 7.31 97.62
CA PRO A 234 15.55 6.30 96.62
C PRO A 234 14.85 6.69 95.31
N ALA A 235 15.63 6.83 94.24
CA ALA A 235 15.07 7.04 92.91
C ALA A 235 14.42 5.74 92.42
N GLU A 236 13.11 5.59 92.62
CA GLU A 236 12.29 4.59 91.94
C GLU A 236 12.21 4.90 90.43
N ARG A 237 13.31 4.68 89.70
CA ARG A 237 13.26 4.51 88.25
C ARG A 237 13.63 3.06 87.95
N LYS A 238 12.61 2.28 87.56
CA LYS A 238 12.80 0.99 86.88
C LYS A 238 13.81 1.19 85.76
N ARG A 239 14.97 0.55 85.85
CA ARG A 239 15.98 0.57 84.78
C ARG A 239 15.32 -0.05 83.53
N LYS A 240 15.24 0.71 82.43
CA LYS A 240 14.77 0.16 81.14
C LYS A 240 15.75 -0.92 80.71
N ILE A 241 15.26 -2.14 80.59
CA ILE A 241 16.01 -3.27 80.02
C ILE A 241 16.33 -2.90 78.56
N PHE A 242 17.58 -3.10 78.14
CA PHE A 242 17.99 -2.87 76.76
C PHE A 242 17.30 -3.88 75.86
N ASN A 243 16.44 -3.40 74.96
CA ASN A 243 15.82 -4.24 73.93
C ASN A 243 16.76 -4.33 72.74
N PHE A 244 17.52 -5.41 72.65
CA PHE A 244 18.44 -5.67 71.54
C PHE A 244 17.62 -6.12 70.32
N HIS A 245 17.72 -5.35 69.23
CA HIS A 245 17.09 -5.65 67.95
C HIS A 245 18.10 -6.31 67.03
N GLU A 246 17.64 -7.18 66.13
CA GLU A 246 18.54 -7.89 65.22
C GLU A 246 19.23 -6.92 64.25
N LYS A 247 20.49 -7.22 63.91
CA LYS A 247 21.29 -6.37 63.02
C LYS A 247 20.59 -6.24 61.67
N GLY A 248 20.18 -5.01 61.34
CA GLY A 248 19.53 -4.67 60.06
C GLY A 248 18.03 -4.40 60.17
N GLU A 249 17.38 -4.66 61.31
CA GLU A 249 15.94 -4.40 61.49
C GLU A 249 15.60 -2.90 61.32
N PHE A 250 16.37 -2.03 61.96
CA PHE A 250 16.21 -0.58 61.83
C PHE A 250 16.66 -0.04 60.47
N GLU A 251 17.57 -0.73 59.79
CA GLU A 251 17.96 -0.37 58.42
C GLU A 251 16.81 -0.66 57.44
N GLN A 252 16.15 -1.81 57.60
CA GLN A 252 14.94 -2.15 56.85
C GLN A 252 13.79 -1.19 57.17
N LEU A 253 13.58 -0.84 58.45
CA LEU A 253 12.55 0.10 58.85
C LEU A 253 12.81 1.51 58.29
N ALA A 254 14.06 1.97 58.33
CA ALA A 254 14.46 3.25 57.75
C ALA A 254 14.29 3.26 56.23
N ASN A 255 14.64 2.16 55.55
CA ASN A 255 14.42 2.03 54.10
C ASN A 255 12.93 2.00 53.75
N ARG A 256 12.09 1.34 54.56
CA ARG A 256 10.62 1.35 54.41
C ARG A 256 10.06 2.76 54.61
N GLN A 257 10.50 3.50 55.64
CA GLN A 257 10.10 4.89 55.84
C GLN A 257 10.54 5.82 54.70
N ARG A 258 11.78 5.65 54.18
CA ARG A 258 12.24 6.39 53.00
C ARG A 258 11.40 6.07 51.76
N ALA A 259 11.00 4.81 51.57
CA ALA A 259 10.14 4.40 50.47
C ALA A 259 8.73 5.01 50.60
N VAL A 260 8.15 5.02 51.81
CA VAL A 260 6.87 5.68 52.10
C VAL A 260 6.96 7.19 51.85
N ALA A 261 7.99 7.87 52.35
CA ALA A 261 8.18 9.30 52.12
C ALA A 261 8.42 9.65 50.64
N LYS A 262 9.04 8.74 49.87
CA LYS A 262 9.15 8.89 48.40
C LYS A 262 7.80 8.74 47.72
N LEU A 263 6.98 7.77 48.12
CA LEU A 263 5.63 7.60 47.58
C LEU A 263 4.73 8.79 47.90
N GLU A 264 4.82 9.34 49.11
CA GLU A 264 4.08 10.54 49.51
C GLU A 264 4.51 11.77 48.71
N LYS A 265 5.82 11.97 48.49
CA LYS A 265 6.31 13.02 47.59
C LYS A 265 5.81 12.83 46.16
N LEU A 266 5.82 11.60 45.65
CA LEU A 266 5.29 11.29 44.32
C LEU A 266 3.77 11.49 44.24
N GLN A 267 3.02 11.22 45.31
CA GLN A 267 1.58 11.50 45.40
C GLN A 267 1.33 13.02 45.41
N VAL A 268 2.11 13.79 46.16
CA VAL A 268 2.01 15.26 46.15
C VAL A 268 2.39 15.82 44.77
N GLU A 269 3.43 15.28 44.13
CA GLU A 269 3.83 15.65 42.78
C GLU A 269 2.78 15.22 41.73
N PHE A 270 2.13 14.07 41.93
CA PHE A 270 1.00 13.62 41.13
C PHE A 270 -0.20 14.55 41.31
N LEU A 271 -0.56 14.95 42.54
CA LEU A 271 -1.65 15.90 42.80
C LEU A 271 -1.36 17.29 42.22
N LYS A 272 -0.09 17.72 42.28
CA LYS A 272 0.37 18.99 41.69
C LYS A 272 0.39 18.94 40.16
N SER A 273 0.68 17.79 39.56
CA SER A 273 0.66 17.59 38.10
C SER A 273 -0.71 17.21 37.53
N SER A 274 -1.60 16.62 38.33
CA SER A 274 -2.99 16.30 38.00
C SER A 274 -3.96 17.47 38.19
N GLY A 275 -3.46 18.64 38.62
CA GLY A 275 -4.12 19.93 38.43
C GLY A 275 -5.40 20.13 39.26
N LEU A 276 -5.60 19.38 40.35
CA LEU A 276 -6.78 19.50 41.21
C LEU A 276 -6.52 20.34 42.46
N LEU A 277 -5.74 21.43 42.37
CA LEU A 277 -5.82 22.54 43.35
C LEU A 277 -5.06 23.82 42.88
N VAL A 278 -5.30 24.30 41.66
CA VAL A 278 -5.09 25.73 41.34
C VAL A 278 -6.14 26.14 40.30
N VAL A 279 -7.36 26.41 40.77
CA VAL A 279 -8.26 27.34 40.09
C VAL A 279 -7.77 28.73 40.50
N GLY A 280 -6.79 29.24 39.76
CA GLY A 280 -6.13 30.50 40.04
C GLY A 280 -5.59 31.07 38.73
N LEU A 281 -6.46 31.82 38.05
CA LEU A 281 -6.22 32.66 36.87
C LEU A 281 -5.02 32.28 36.00
N HIS A 282 -5.28 31.47 34.97
CA HIS A 282 -4.38 31.37 33.83
C HIS A 282 -4.29 32.74 33.15
N ARG A 283 -3.15 33.39 33.41
CA ARG A 283 -2.72 34.67 32.87
C ARG A 283 -2.32 34.49 31.40
N THR A 284 -3.30 34.40 30.51
CA THR A 284 -3.11 34.58 29.07
C THR A 284 -4.28 35.36 28.48
N GLY A 285 -3.99 36.51 27.88
CA GLY A 285 -4.76 36.95 26.70
C GLY A 285 -5.76 38.09 26.84
N ILE A 286 -5.83 38.84 27.95
CA ILE A 286 -6.74 40.01 28.04
C ILE A 286 -6.12 41.32 27.51
N TYR A 287 -4.85 41.31 27.08
CA TYR A 287 -4.22 42.50 26.47
C TYR A 287 -4.48 42.67 24.96
N LEU A 288 -5.38 41.89 24.36
CA LEU A 288 -5.92 42.14 23.02
C LEU A 288 -7.44 42.41 23.03
N ILE A 289 -8.05 42.57 24.20
CA ILE A 289 -9.48 42.86 24.33
C ILE A 289 -9.72 44.26 24.89
N LEU A 290 -8.74 44.90 25.54
CA LEU A 290 -8.91 46.28 26.04
C LEU A 290 -8.67 47.39 25.00
N MET A 291 -8.52 47.05 23.71
CA MET A 291 -8.48 48.03 22.61
C MET A 291 -9.54 47.78 21.53
N CYS A 292 -10.58 47.00 21.84
CA CYS A 292 -11.72 46.75 20.94
C CYS A 292 -13.06 46.57 21.70
N VAL A 293 -13.25 47.27 22.83
CA VAL A 293 -14.50 47.17 23.63
C VAL A 293 -15.40 48.41 23.51
N PHE A 294 -14.97 49.46 22.79
CA PHE A 294 -15.77 50.68 22.67
C PHE A 294 -16.24 51.05 21.26
N LEU A 295 -15.93 50.26 20.25
CA LEU A 295 -16.45 50.48 18.89
C LEU A 295 -16.69 49.11 18.26
N SER A 296 -17.94 48.63 18.29
CA SER A 296 -18.35 47.62 17.33
C SER A 296 -18.18 48.25 15.94
N TYR A 297 -17.72 47.46 14.95
CA TYR A 297 -17.53 47.95 13.58
C TYR A 297 -18.83 48.50 12.96
N ASP A 298 -19.98 48.14 13.55
CA ASP A 298 -21.33 48.51 13.12
C ASP A 298 -21.96 49.64 13.96
N ASP A 299 -21.26 50.16 14.98
CA ASP A 299 -21.77 51.28 15.79
C ASP A 299 -21.69 52.57 14.96
N ILE A 300 -22.76 52.86 14.21
CA ILE A 300 -22.95 54.16 13.57
C ILE A 300 -22.97 55.21 14.69
N PRO A 301 -21.99 56.12 14.77
CA PRO A 301 -21.96 57.10 15.84
C PRO A 301 -23.16 58.04 15.66
N GLY A 302 -23.90 58.26 16.75
CA GLY A 302 -25.16 59.01 16.74
C GLY A 302 -24.98 60.44 16.21
N VAL A 303 -25.59 60.69 15.04
CA VAL A 303 -26.08 61.93 14.36
C VAL A 303 -25.34 63.28 14.49
N ASN A 304 -24.26 63.42 15.26
CA ASN A 304 -23.53 64.69 15.38
C ASN A 304 -22.03 64.46 15.23
N VAL A 305 -21.62 64.08 14.01
CA VAL A 305 -20.22 63.80 13.69
C VAL A 305 -19.75 64.49 12.41
N GLU A 306 -20.23 65.72 12.19
CA GLU A 306 -19.78 66.56 11.06
C GLU A 306 -18.29 66.95 11.14
N SER A 307 -17.65 66.87 12.30
CA SER A 307 -16.23 67.25 12.46
C SER A 307 -15.25 66.08 12.37
N ARG A 308 -15.65 64.84 12.71
CA ARG A 308 -14.71 63.71 12.81
C ARG A 308 -14.55 62.90 11.52
N PHE A 309 -15.60 62.85 10.69
CA PHE A 309 -15.64 62.03 9.47
C PHE A 309 -15.78 62.85 8.19
N LYS A 310 -15.63 64.19 8.29
CA LYS A 310 -15.74 65.12 7.17
C LYS A 310 -14.77 64.81 6.03
N ASP A 311 -13.61 64.24 6.37
CA ASP A 311 -12.56 63.87 5.43
C ASP A 311 -12.71 62.42 4.89
N THR A 312 -13.53 61.58 5.53
CA THR A 312 -13.70 60.15 5.18
C THR A 312 -15.02 59.82 4.50
N ILE A 313 -16.08 60.59 4.76
CA ILE A 313 -17.40 60.39 4.18
C ILE A 313 -17.56 61.37 3.01
N SER A 314 -17.77 60.84 1.81
CA SER A 314 -18.07 61.62 0.62
C SER A 314 -19.30 61.05 -0.10
N GLU A 315 -19.84 61.77 -1.08
CA GLU A 315 -20.92 61.27 -1.95
C GLU A 315 -20.45 60.13 -2.88
N LEU A 316 -19.15 59.83 -2.91
CA LEU A 316 -18.57 58.80 -3.77
C LEU A 316 -18.82 57.40 -3.19
N VAL A 317 -19.39 56.53 -4.02
CA VAL A 317 -19.57 55.11 -3.71
C VAL A 317 -18.34 54.33 -4.19
N GLU A 318 -17.56 53.79 -3.25
CA GLU A 318 -16.48 52.87 -3.58
C GLU A 318 -17.01 51.50 -4.00
N HIS A 319 -16.51 51.01 -5.13
CA HIS A 319 -16.75 49.63 -5.54
C HIS A 319 -15.57 48.79 -5.04
N PRO A 320 -15.80 47.83 -4.11
CA PRO A 320 -14.72 47.05 -3.54
C PRO A 320 -13.98 46.25 -4.60
N ILE A 321 -12.69 45.99 -4.36
CA ILE A 321 -11.83 45.26 -5.29
C ILE A 321 -12.42 43.87 -5.55
N LYS A 322 -12.71 43.58 -6.83
CA LYS A 322 -13.17 42.26 -7.27
C LYS A 322 -12.04 41.25 -7.16
N LEU A 323 -12.01 40.48 -6.07
CA LEU A 323 -11.09 39.36 -5.91
C LEU A 323 -11.51 38.19 -6.82
N ARG A 324 -10.53 37.48 -7.39
CA ARG A 324 -10.80 36.24 -8.13
C ARG A 324 -11.31 35.16 -7.18
N ALA A 325 -12.20 34.30 -7.67
CA ALA A 325 -12.67 33.17 -6.89
C ALA A 325 -11.48 32.23 -6.58
N PRO A 326 -11.32 31.74 -5.34
CA PRO A 326 -10.23 30.83 -4.98
C PRO A 326 -10.20 29.52 -5.78
N THR A 327 -11.34 29.12 -6.34
CA THR A 327 -11.52 27.88 -7.12
C THR A 327 -11.30 28.07 -8.62
N ASP A 328 -11.07 29.30 -9.08
CA ASP A 328 -10.87 29.59 -10.50
C ASP A 328 -9.45 29.18 -10.94
N PRO A 329 -9.29 28.31 -11.94
CA PRO A 329 -7.97 27.88 -12.42
C PRO A 329 -7.15 29.05 -12.94
N LEU A 330 -5.91 29.14 -12.47
CA LEU A 330 -4.97 30.15 -12.94
C LEU A 330 -4.63 29.99 -14.43
N ALA A 331 -4.70 28.75 -14.95
CA ALA A 331 -4.49 28.44 -16.35
C ALA A 331 -5.82 28.24 -17.09
N PRO A 332 -5.96 28.76 -18.33
CA PRO A 332 -7.16 28.55 -19.12
C PRO A 332 -7.41 27.06 -19.37
N GLN A 333 -8.62 26.59 -19.06
CA GLN A 333 -9.00 25.21 -19.32
C GLN A 333 -9.39 25.02 -20.79
N TYR A 334 -8.63 24.19 -21.50
CA TYR A 334 -8.97 23.80 -22.87
C TYR A 334 -9.92 22.60 -22.88
N LEU A 335 -11.02 22.73 -23.61
CA LEU A 335 -11.96 21.62 -23.82
C LEU A 335 -11.30 20.52 -24.65
N LYS A 336 -11.46 19.27 -24.21
CA LYS A 336 -10.98 18.11 -24.98
C LYS A 336 -11.85 17.93 -26.22
N VAL A 337 -11.22 17.93 -27.39
CA VAL A 337 -11.90 17.69 -28.66
C VAL A 337 -12.21 16.20 -28.81
N TYR A 338 -13.47 15.87 -28.98
CA TYR A 338 -13.93 14.51 -29.26
C TYR A 338 -14.35 14.39 -30.72
N LEU A 339 -13.78 13.42 -31.43
CA LEU A 339 -14.10 13.15 -32.83
C LEU A 339 -15.18 12.07 -32.93
N THR A 340 -16.07 12.16 -33.91
CA THR A 340 -17.01 11.08 -34.23
C THR A 340 -16.28 9.87 -34.82
N SER A 341 -16.91 8.69 -34.81
CA SER A 341 -16.31 7.49 -35.42
C SER A 341 -16.06 7.66 -36.93
N ARG A 342 -16.92 8.43 -37.61
CA ARG A 342 -16.78 8.79 -39.04
C ARG A 342 -15.58 9.70 -39.28
N GLU A 343 -15.40 10.74 -38.47
CA GLU A 343 -14.23 11.62 -38.53
C GLU A 343 -12.93 10.88 -38.24
N ARG A 344 -12.90 10.05 -37.18
CA ARG A 344 -11.72 9.21 -36.88
C ARG A 344 -11.35 8.31 -38.07
N LYS A 345 -12.35 7.75 -38.76
CA LYS A 345 -12.12 6.95 -39.99
C LYS A 345 -11.67 7.81 -41.16
N LYS A 346 -12.17 9.05 -41.31
CA LYS A 346 -11.76 10.02 -42.34
C LYS A 346 -10.30 10.42 -42.15
N ILE A 347 -9.93 10.90 -40.96
CA ILE A 347 -8.56 11.29 -40.60
C ILE A 347 -7.60 10.11 -40.78
N ARG A 348 -7.92 8.93 -40.25
CA ARG A 348 -7.09 7.73 -40.45
C ARG A 348 -6.86 7.38 -41.92
N ARG A 349 -7.86 7.56 -42.79
CA ARG A 349 -7.73 7.29 -44.23
C ARG A 349 -6.89 8.36 -44.93
N GLN A 350 -7.10 9.63 -44.58
CA GLN A 350 -6.31 10.74 -45.13
C GLN A 350 -4.84 10.59 -44.75
N ASN A 351 -4.50 10.39 -43.47
CA ASN A 351 -3.10 10.20 -43.04
C ASN A 351 -2.46 8.95 -43.67
N ARG A 352 -3.22 7.89 -43.92
CA ARG A 352 -2.72 6.70 -44.63
C ARG A 352 -2.48 6.99 -46.11
N LYS A 353 -3.38 7.75 -46.75
CA LYS A 353 -3.25 8.15 -48.16
C LYS A 353 -2.04 9.08 -48.33
N GLU A 354 -1.85 10.01 -47.42
CA GLU A 354 -0.72 10.93 -47.38
C GLU A 354 0.60 10.18 -47.17
N MET A 355 0.72 9.36 -46.13
CA MET A 355 1.91 8.52 -45.89
C MET A 355 2.24 7.61 -47.09
N GLN A 356 1.22 7.07 -47.77
CA GLN A 356 1.44 6.27 -48.98
C GLN A 356 1.89 7.14 -50.16
N LYS A 357 1.30 8.33 -50.33
CA LYS A 357 1.69 9.30 -51.36
C LYS A 357 3.13 9.76 -51.16
N GLU A 358 3.51 10.15 -49.95
CA GLU A 358 4.89 10.49 -49.57
C GLU A 358 5.86 9.35 -49.88
N ARG A 359 5.51 8.11 -49.50
CA ARG A 359 6.37 6.95 -49.81
C ARG A 359 6.51 6.72 -51.31
N THR A 360 5.44 6.86 -52.09
CA THR A 360 5.48 6.74 -53.55
C THR A 360 6.31 7.86 -54.17
N GLU A 361 6.21 9.07 -53.64
CA GLU A 361 6.99 10.24 -54.08
C GLU A 361 8.48 10.08 -53.75
N MET A 362 8.83 9.58 -52.56
CA MET A 362 10.21 9.22 -52.23
C MET A 362 10.80 8.18 -53.19
N ILE A 363 9.99 7.19 -53.63
CA ILE A 363 10.43 6.20 -54.62
C ILE A 363 10.58 6.85 -55.99
N ARG A 364 9.66 7.72 -56.38
CA ARG A 364 9.70 8.45 -57.66
C ARG A 364 10.94 9.35 -57.78
N ILE A 365 11.32 10.00 -56.68
CA ILE A 365 12.52 10.84 -56.60
C ILE A 365 13.80 9.98 -56.51
N GLY A 366 13.69 8.69 -56.19
CA GLY A 366 14.82 7.78 -56.06
C GLY A 366 15.49 7.77 -54.69
N LEU A 367 14.95 8.50 -53.70
CA LEU A 367 15.42 8.48 -52.32
C LEU A 367 15.17 7.13 -51.61
N ALA A 368 14.16 6.39 -52.06
CA ALA A 368 13.82 5.07 -51.55
C ALA A 368 13.74 4.03 -52.67
N LYS A 369 14.35 2.86 -52.46
CA LYS A 369 14.22 1.73 -53.39
C LYS A 369 12.79 1.19 -53.39
N ALA A 370 12.30 0.82 -54.58
CA ALA A 370 11.02 0.13 -54.72
C ALA A 370 10.96 -1.12 -53.82
N PRO A 371 9.87 -1.32 -53.05
CA PRO A 371 9.78 -2.43 -52.12
C PRO A 371 9.72 -3.76 -52.88
N ALA A 372 10.59 -4.71 -52.52
CA ALA A 372 10.60 -6.05 -53.09
C ALA A 372 9.26 -6.80 -52.84
N PRO A 373 8.85 -7.71 -53.75
CA PRO A 373 7.60 -8.44 -53.62
C PRO A 373 7.56 -9.27 -52.34
N LYS A 374 6.40 -9.28 -51.66
CA LYS A 374 6.24 -9.99 -50.39
C LYS A 374 6.03 -11.49 -50.65
N VAL A 375 7.10 -12.27 -50.58
CA VAL A 375 7.00 -13.74 -50.72
C VAL A 375 6.59 -14.39 -49.40
N LYS A 376 5.68 -15.36 -49.46
CA LYS A 376 5.27 -16.26 -48.37
C LYS A 376 5.50 -17.70 -48.84
N ILE A 377 5.66 -18.66 -47.93
CA ILE A 377 5.76 -20.09 -48.30
C ILE A 377 4.57 -20.51 -49.17
N SER A 378 3.35 -20.08 -48.81
CA SER A 378 2.13 -20.32 -49.61
C SER A 378 2.17 -19.74 -51.04
N ASN A 379 2.97 -18.69 -51.26
CA ASN A 379 3.07 -17.98 -52.53
C ASN A 379 4.41 -18.29 -53.24
N LEU A 380 5.24 -19.17 -52.69
CA LEU A 380 6.59 -19.46 -53.17
C LEU A 380 6.55 -19.94 -54.63
N MET A 381 5.80 -21.01 -54.89
CA MET A 381 5.67 -21.62 -56.22
C MET A 381 5.06 -20.67 -57.27
N ARG A 382 4.23 -19.72 -56.84
CA ARG A 382 3.59 -18.74 -57.76
C ARG A 382 4.51 -17.57 -58.12
N VAL A 383 5.41 -17.17 -57.22
CA VAL A 383 6.24 -15.96 -57.38
C VAL A 383 7.66 -16.29 -57.85
N LEU A 384 8.21 -17.42 -57.40
CA LEU A 384 9.57 -17.86 -57.68
C LEU A 384 9.58 -19.27 -58.29
N GLY A 385 8.54 -19.65 -59.04
CA GLY A 385 8.36 -21.02 -59.55
C GLY A 385 9.53 -21.54 -60.36
N ASN A 386 10.06 -20.74 -61.30
CA ASN A 386 11.19 -21.16 -62.14
C ASN A 386 12.46 -21.41 -61.30
N ASP A 387 12.75 -20.55 -60.33
CA ASP A 387 13.92 -20.69 -59.45
C ASP A 387 13.73 -21.77 -58.38
N ALA A 388 12.48 -21.96 -57.93
CA ALA A 388 12.15 -22.93 -56.89
C ALA A 388 12.02 -24.36 -57.42
N VAL A 389 11.83 -24.54 -58.73
CA VAL A 389 11.94 -25.85 -59.41
C VAL A 389 13.41 -26.28 -59.50
N GLN A 390 14.34 -25.34 -59.69
CA GLN A 390 15.78 -25.62 -59.73
C GLN A 390 16.33 -25.98 -58.35
N ASP A 391 16.12 -25.11 -57.35
CA ASP A 391 16.62 -25.32 -55.97
C ASP A 391 15.51 -25.10 -54.92
N PRO A 392 14.65 -26.10 -54.64
CA PRO A 392 13.50 -25.93 -53.74
C PRO A 392 13.91 -25.52 -52.32
N THR A 393 14.95 -26.15 -51.77
CA THR A 393 15.44 -25.91 -50.39
C THR A 393 16.02 -24.51 -50.22
N LYS A 394 16.78 -24.02 -51.21
CA LYS A 394 17.41 -22.69 -51.17
C LYS A 394 16.36 -21.59 -51.23
N MET A 395 15.36 -21.76 -52.10
CA MET A 395 14.28 -20.80 -52.26
C MET A 395 13.34 -20.79 -51.04
N GLU A 396 13.06 -21.96 -50.46
CA GLU A 396 12.35 -22.05 -49.18
C GLU A 396 13.12 -21.34 -48.06
N ALA A 397 14.42 -21.60 -47.91
CA ALA A 397 15.28 -20.95 -46.90
C ALA A 397 15.32 -19.43 -47.08
N HIS A 398 15.39 -18.93 -48.32
CA HIS A 398 15.35 -17.51 -48.60
C HIS A 398 14.01 -16.87 -48.17
N VAL A 399 12.88 -17.53 -48.46
CA VAL A 399 11.55 -17.04 -48.05
C VAL A 399 11.34 -17.12 -46.54
N ARG A 400 11.84 -18.18 -45.88
CA ARG A 400 11.87 -18.29 -44.42
C ARG A 400 12.71 -17.17 -43.79
N LYS A 401 13.87 -16.85 -44.36
CA LYS A 401 14.70 -15.71 -43.94
C LYS A 401 13.96 -14.38 -44.08
N GLN A 402 13.35 -14.12 -45.25
CA GLN A 402 12.53 -12.91 -45.44
C GLN A 402 11.33 -12.86 -44.46
N MET A 403 10.70 -14.00 -44.17
CA MET A 403 9.62 -14.10 -43.18
C MET A 403 10.13 -13.76 -41.77
N ALA A 404 11.26 -14.36 -41.37
CA ALA A 404 11.92 -14.10 -40.10
C ALA A 404 12.34 -12.63 -39.98
N ASP A 405 12.90 -12.03 -41.02
CA ASP A 405 13.29 -10.61 -41.04
C ASP A 405 12.07 -9.69 -40.89
N ARG A 406 10.94 -10.03 -41.52
CA ARG A 406 9.68 -9.28 -41.33
C ARG A 406 9.16 -9.40 -39.90
N LEU A 407 9.22 -10.59 -39.31
CA LEU A 407 8.81 -10.82 -37.93
C LEU A 407 9.73 -10.07 -36.97
N LYS A 408 11.05 -10.17 -37.17
CA LYS A 408 12.09 -9.47 -36.42
C LYS A 408 11.89 -7.96 -36.50
N ARG A 409 11.70 -7.38 -37.68
CA ARG A 409 11.43 -5.94 -37.86
C ARG A 409 10.14 -5.50 -37.16
N HIS A 410 9.09 -6.33 -37.18
CA HIS A 410 7.86 -6.06 -36.44
C HIS A 410 8.08 -6.09 -34.92
N GLN A 411 8.80 -7.09 -34.42
CA GLN A 411 9.14 -7.21 -32.99
C GLN A 411 10.06 -6.07 -32.53
N GLN A 412 11.08 -5.71 -33.33
CA GLN A 412 11.95 -4.57 -33.09
C GLN A 412 11.17 -3.26 -33.04
N ALA A 413 10.31 -2.98 -34.02
CA ALA A 413 9.47 -1.78 -34.01
C ALA A 413 8.49 -1.75 -32.81
N ASN A 414 8.05 -2.91 -32.31
CA ASN A 414 7.25 -2.99 -31.10
C ASN A 414 8.09 -2.79 -29.83
N ALA A 415 9.31 -3.30 -29.81
CA ALA A 415 10.27 -3.11 -28.72
C ALA A 415 10.71 -1.64 -28.62
N GLU A 416 11.01 -0.99 -29.74
CA GLU A 416 11.32 0.44 -29.82
C GLU A 416 10.17 1.33 -29.34
N ARG A 417 8.91 0.97 -29.65
CA ARG A 417 7.72 1.69 -29.15
C ARG A 417 7.37 1.35 -27.71
N LYS A 418 7.87 0.23 -27.17
CA LYS A 418 7.56 -0.20 -25.81
C LYS A 418 8.30 0.75 -24.87
N LEU A 419 7.54 1.48 -24.07
CA LEU A 419 8.13 2.35 -23.06
C LEU A 419 9.10 1.57 -22.17
N THR A 420 10.23 2.21 -21.88
CA THR A 420 11.14 1.74 -20.83
C THR A 420 10.42 1.76 -19.49
N ASP A 421 10.86 0.95 -18.55
CA ASP A 421 10.17 0.83 -17.26
C ASP A 421 10.22 2.13 -16.46
N GLU A 422 11.29 2.91 -16.61
CA GLU A 422 11.42 4.27 -16.09
C GLU A 422 10.37 5.21 -16.70
N GLN A 423 10.17 5.19 -18.02
CA GLN A 423 9.14 5.99 -18.68
C GLN A 423 7.72 5.56 -18.25
N LYS A 424 7.50 4.27 -18.00
CA LYS A 424 6.21 3.78 -17.46
C LYS A 424 6.00 4.27 -16.03
N ALA A 425 7.03 4.22 -15.19
CA ALA A 425 6.99 4.73 -13.83
C ALA A 425 6.69 6.23 -13.84
N ALA A 426 7.40 7.02 -14.64
CA ALA A 426 7.15 8.46 -14.79
C ALA A 426 5.73 8.77 -15.29
N LYS A 427 5.21 8.03 -16.28
CA LYS A 427 3.81 8.19 -16.71
C LYS A 427 2.81 7.78 -15.63
N LYS A 428 3.11 6.78 -14.81
CA LYS A 428 2.28 6.36 -13.67
C LYS A 428 2.30 7.42 -12.57
N THR A 429 3.48 7.92 -12.20
CA THR A 429 3.64 9.01 -11.24
C THR A 429 2.92 10.26 -11.71
N LYS A 430 3.07 10.67 -12.98
CA LYS A 430 2.32 11.81 -13.55
C LYS A 430 0.80 11.59 -13.58
N LYS A 431 0.34 10.34 -13.67
CA LYS A 431 -1.10 10.01 -13.60
C LYS A 431 -1.62 10.09 -12.16
N ILE A 432 -0.80 9.71 -11.18
CA ILE A 432 -1.14 9.71 -9.75
C ILE A 432 -0.98 11.11 -9.16
N ALA A 433 0.04 11.86 -9.57
CA ALA A 433 0.24 13.26 -9.25
C ALA A 433 -0.87 14.08 -9.89
N GLU A 434 -2.03 14.08 -9.23
CA GLU A 434 -3.16 14.89 -9.63
C GLU A 434 -2.93 16.33 -9.22
N ASP A 435 -3.43 17.23 -10.06
CA ASP A 435 -3.33 18.65 -9.81
C ASP A 435 -4.17 19.03 -8.59
N THR A 436 -3.48 19.30 -7.49
CA THR A 436 -4.06 19.78 -6.23
C THR A 436 -4.04 21.32 -6.18
N SER A 437 -3.78 21.98 -7.32
CA SER A 437 -3.64 23.44 -7.41
C SER A 437 -4.91 24.21 -7.04
N LEU A 438 -6.08 23.70 -7.43
CA LEU A 438 -7.36 24.38 -7.26
C LEU A 438 -7.92 24.22 -5.84
N ALA A 439 -8.06 22.97 -5.43
CA ALA A 439 -8.62 22.61 -4.14
C ALA A 439 -8.08 21.24 -3.72
N VAL A 440 -7.80 21.12 -2.43
CA VAL A 440 -7.38 19.87 -1.81
C VAL A 440 -8.63 19.19 -1.27
N HIS A 441 -8.88 17.96 -1.67
CA HIS A 441 -9.95 17.19 -1.07
C HIS A 441 -9.41 16.50 0.17
N VAL A 442 -10.15 16.60 1.26
CA VAL A 442 -9.79 16.04 2.56
C VAL A 442 -10.88 15.08 2.99
N SER A 443 -10.47 13.95 3.54
CA SER A 443 -11.36 12.96 4.14
C SER A 443 -10.82 12.56 5.50
N VAL A 444 -11.70 12.56 6.48
CA VAL A 444 -11.39 12.24 7.88
C VAL A 444 -12.16 10.98 8.25
N TYR A 445 -11.43 9.91 8.54
CA TYR A 445 -11.99 8.63 8.94
C TYR A 445 -11.75 8.38 10.41
N ARG A 446 -12.77 7.83 11.07
CA ARG A 446 -12.69 7.26 12.40
C ARG A 446 -12.56 5.75 12.30
N VAL A 447 -11.66 5.17 13.08
CA VAL A 447 -11.56 3.72 13.28
C VAL A 447 -11.48 3.43 14.77
N LYS A 448 -12.27 2.46 15.27
CA LYS A 448 -12.22 2.07 16.69
C LYS A 448 -10.84 1.52 17.07
N SER A 449 -10.28 0.61 16.27
CA SER A 449 -8.95 0.03 16.48
C SER A 449 -8.12 0.00 15.19
N LEU A 450 -6.86 0.45 15.23
CA LEU A 450 -5.91 0.29 14.12
C LEU A 450 -4.63 -0.46 14.55
N LEU A 451 -4.77 -1.33 15.56
CA LEU A 451 -3.65 -2.11 16.09
C LEU A 451 -3.16 -3.21 15.12
N HIS A 452 -4.02 -3.69 14.22
CA HIS A 452 -3.66 -4.77 13.32
C HIS A 452 -2.61 -4.34 12.29
N PRO A 453 -1.42 -5.00 12.26
CA PRO A 453 -0.30 -4.56 11.43
C PRO A 453 -0.63 -4.54 9.93
N ALA A 454 -1.38 -5.52 9.42
CA ALA A 454 -1.68 -5.59 7.98
C ALA A 454 -2.68 -4.52 7.53
N LYS A 455 -3.68 -4.20 8.36
CA LYS A 455 -4.64 -3.13 8.04
C LYS A 455 -3.95 -1.76 8.15
N LYS A 456 -3.20 -1.52 9.23
CA LYS A 456 -2.34 -0.33 9.38
C LYS A 456 -1.41 -0.13 8.17
N PHE A 457 -0.69 -1.18 7.75
CA PHE A 457 0.20 -1.13 6.59
C PHE A 457 -0.56 -0.81 5.30
N LYS A 458 -1.75 -1.38 5.08
CA LYS A 458 -2.60 -1.06 3.93
C LYS A 458 -2.99 0.42 3.94
N VAL A 459 -3.47 0.94 5.06
CA VAL A 459 -3.88 2.34 5.22
C VAL A 459 -2.72 3.29 4.93
N GLU A 460 -1.54 3.00 5.49
CA GLU A 460 -0.33 3.83 5.34
C GLU A 460 0.28 3.75 3.93
N MET A 461 0.52 2.54 3.43
CA MET A 461 1.19 2.36 2.13
C MET A 461 0.34 2.82 0.96
N ASN A 462 -0.99 2.64 1.00
CA ASN A 462 -1.83 3.13 -0.09
C ASN A 462 -1.84 4.67 -0.12
N ALA A 463 -1.83 5.34 1.04
CA ALA A 463 -1.72 6.80 1.07
C ALA A 463 -0.39 7.27 0.44
N LYS A 464 0.73 6.66 0.83
CA LYS A 464 2.06 6.94 0.25
C LYS A 464 2.14 6.65 -1.26
N GLN A 465 1.61 5.50 -1.71
CA GLN A 465 1.59 5.11 -3.13
C GLN A 465 0.74 6.04 -4.00
N LEU A 466 -0.32 6.61 -3.43
CA LEU A 466 -1.17 7.60 -4.09
C LEU A 466 -0.62 9.03 -3.99
N GLN A 467 0.52 9.25 -3.32
CA GLN A 467 1.09 10.57 -3.06
C GLN A 467 0.12 11.51 -2.33
N MET A 468 -0.67 10.93 -1.43
CA MET A 468 -1.56 11.66 -0.53
C MET A 468 -0.79 12.10 0.72
N THR A 469 -1.21 13.21 1.30
CA THR A 469 -0.64 13.75 2.55
C THR A 469 -1.62 13.56 3.69
N GLY A 470 -1.16 13.60 4.94
CA GLY A 470 -2.06 13.43 6.07
C GLY A 470 -1.41 12.82 7.29
N VAL A 471 -2.24 12.39 8.23
CA VAL A 471 -1.78 11.80 9.48
C VAL A 471 -2.70 10.67 9.94
N ILE A 472 -2.10 9.59 10.43
CA ILE A 472 -2.78 8.58 11.22
C ILE A 472 -2.47 8.88 12.68
N LEU A 473 -3.48 9.25 13.45
CA LEU A 473 -3.40 9.42 14.89
C LEU A 473 -3.92 8.16 15.57
N LEU A 474 -3.05 7.52 16.33
CA LEU A 474 -3.37 6.35 17.13
C LEU A 474 -3.61 6.81 18.57
N HIS A 475 -4.83 6.60 19.06
CA HIS A 475 -5.23 6.80 20.46
C HIS A 475 -6.04 5.58 20.92
N LYS A 476 -6.10 5.35 22.23
CA LYS A 476 -6.70 4.12 22.81
C LYS A 476 -8.16 3.91 22.39
N ASN A 477 -8.93 5.00 22.37
CA ASN A 477 -10.38 4.94 22.14
C ASN A 477 -10.77 5.38 20.72
N ILE A 478 -9.92 6.18 20.05
CA ILE A 478 -10.26 6.81 18.77
C ILE A 478 -9.02 6.82 17.88
N ASN A 479 -9.04 6.06 16.78
CA ASN A 479 -8.00 6.19 15.77
C ASN A 479 -8.52 7.11 14.66
N LEU A 480 -7.83 8.21 14.43
CA LEU A 480 -8.21 9.21 13.43
C LEU A 480 -7.27 9.10 12.23
N VAL A 481 -7.82 8.96 11.04
CA VAL A 481 -7.07 8.95 9.78
C VAL A 481 -7.49 10.15 8.97
N VAL A 482 -6.62 11.16 8.89
CA VAL A 482 -6.81 12.36 8.08
C VAL A 482 -6.03 12.20 6.80
N VAL A 483 -6.70 12.30 5.65
CA VAL A 483 -6.06 12.17 4.34
C VAL A 483 -6.44 13.33 3.45
N GLU A 484 -5.43 13.96 2.87
CA GLU A 484 -5.51 15.09 1.95
C GLU A 484 -4.96 14.67 0.58
N GLY A 485 -5.67 15.01 -0.50
CA GLY A 485 -5.26 14.64 -1.84
C GLY A 485 -6.21 15.12 -2.94
N GLY A 486 -5.97 14.62 -4.15
CA GLY A 486 -6.82 14.86 -5.31
C GLY A 486 -8.12 14.02 -5.27
N PRO A 487 -9.14 14.41 -6.04
CA PRO A 487 -10.45 13.73 -6.02
C PRO A 487 -10.40 12.27 -6.49
N LYS A 488 -9.52 11.88 -7.44
CA LYS A 488 -9.42 10.45 -7.83
C LYS A 488 -8.66 9.65 -6.78
N GLN A 489 -7.65 10.25 -6.16
CA GLN A 489 -6.94 9.65 -5.03
C GLN A 489 -7.91 9.38 -3.87
N GLN A 490 -8.74 10.37 -3.51
CA GLN A 490 -9.77 10.24 -2.47
C GLN A 490 -10.80 9.16 -2.81
N LYS A 491 -11.30 9.09 -4.04
CA LYS A 491 -12.26 8.04 -4.45
C LYS A 491 -11.67 6.64 -4.29
N PHE A 492 -10.39 6.45 -4.63
CA PHE A 492 -9.72 5.18 -4.43
C PHE A 492 -9.53 4.86 -2.94
N TYR A 493 -9.13 5.86 -2.15
CA TYR A 493 -8.89 5.70 -0.72
C TYR A 493 -10.17 5.46 0.09
N LYS A 494 -11.26 6.16 -0.24
CA LYS A 494 -12.60 5.93 0.32
C LYS A 494 -13.07 4.50 0.09
N ASN A 495 -12.89 3.98 -1.13
CA ASN A 495 -13.22 2.58 -1.43
C ASN A 495 -12.29 1.58 -0.70
N LEU A 496 -11.02 1.95 -0.48
CA LEU A 496 -10.10 1.17 0.35
C LEU A 496 -10.60 1.07 1.79
N MET A 497 -10.90 2.22 2.41
CA MET A 497 -11.30 2.32 3.81
C MET A 497 -12.67 1.73 4.08
N LEU A 498 -13.67 1.98 3.23
CA LEU A 498 -15.05 1.58 3.54
C LEU A 498 -15.43 0.20 2.99
N SER A 499 -14.88 -0.22 1.84
CA SER A 499 -15.35 -1.44 1.14
C SER A 499 -14.31 -2.55 1.06
N ARG A 500 -13.03 -2.22 0.86
CA ARG A 500 -11.99 -3.24 0.59
C ARG A 500 -11.37 -3.80 1.87
N ILE A 501 -11.19 -2.96 2.88
CA ILE A 501 -10.74 -3.40 4.19
C ILE A 501 -11.99 -3.84 4.97
N LYS A 502 -12.02 -5.12 5.34
CA LYS A 502 -13.09 -5.67 6.18
C LYS A 502 -12.74 -5.37 7.63
N TRP A 503 -13.36 -4.36 8.22
CA TRP A 503 -13.07 -3.97 9.61
C TRP A 503 -13.68 -4.94 10.63
N GLU A 504 -14.87 -5.46 10.33
CA GLU A 504 -15.65 -6.35 11.22
C GLU A 504 -14.97 -7.67 11.57
N ASP A 505 -14.02 -8.14 10.75
CA ASP A 505 -13.29 -9.40 10.99
C ASP A 505 -12.28 -9.28 12.16
N GLU A 506 -12.16 -8.12 12.80
CA GLU A 506 -11.29 -7.89 13.97
C GLU A 506 -12.07 -7.64 15.25
N VAL A 507 -11.67 -8.35 16.30
CA VAL A 507 -12.02 -8.04 17.68
C VAL A 507 -10.99 -7.06 18.25
N ILE A 508 -11.47 -6.00 18.91
CA ILE A 508 -10.62 -4.96 19.51
C ILE A 508 -9.59 -5.59 20.47
N GLY A 509 -8.31 -5.26 20.29
CA GLY A 509 -7.20 -5.71 21.14
C GLY A 509 -6.40 -6.92 20.62
N GLN A 510 -6.91 -7.67 19.63
CA GLN A 510 -6.17 -8.78 19.04
C GLN A 510 -5.29 -8.34 17.86
N LYS A 511 -4.07 -8.89 17.77
CA LYS A 511 -3.13 -8.69 16.65
C LYS A 511 -3.33 -9.67 15.50
N LYS A 512 -4.22 -10.64 15.66
CA LYS A 512 -4.58 -11.65 14.64
C LYS A 512 -6.08 -11.56 14.35
N ASP A 513 -6.46 -11.94 13.14
CA ASP A 513 -7.86 -12.08 12.75
C ASP A 513 -8.50 -13.12 13.70
N ALA A 514 -9.60 -12.73 14.36
CA ALA A 514 -10.34 -13.61 15.25
C ALA A 514 -11.38 -14.40 14.46
N ASP A 515 -11.70 -15.62 14.90
CA ASP A 515 -12.82 -16.37 14.33
C ASP A 515 -14.13 -15.58 14.53
N LYS A 516 -15.06 -15.69 13.56
CA LYS A 516 -16.26 -14.84 13.45
C LYS A 516 -17.17 -14.81 14.69
N ASP A 517 -17.04 -15.81 15.56
CA ASP A 517 -17.85 -16.03 16.76
C ASP A 517 -17.10 -15.68 18.07
N ALA A 518 -15.93 -15.03 17.98
CA ALA A 518 -15.22 -14.56 19.17
C ALA A 518 -15.98 -13.41 19.87
N PRO A 519 -16.21 -13.49 21.20
CA PRO A 519 -16.87 -12.43 21.95
C PRO A 519 -15.97 -11.20 22.01
N GLY A 520 -16.52 -10.05 21.59
CA GLY A 520 -15.87 -8.76 21.69
C GLY A 520 -16.47 -7.73 20.75
N GLU A 521 -16.21 -6.46 21.04
CA GLU A 521 -16.69 -5.35 20.23
C GLU A 521 -15.96 -5.36 18.87
N ARG A 522 -16.75 -5.36 17.79
CA ARG A 522 -16.23 -5.41 16.42
C ARG A 522 -15.71 -4.04 15.99
N ASN A 523 -14.59 -4.06 15.29
CA ASN A 523 -14.00 -2.85 14.75
C ASN A 523 -14.82 -2.31 13.57
N ASN A 524 -15.04 -1.00 13.53
CA ASN A 524 -15.70 -0.33 12.42
C ASN A 524 -14.91 0.89 11.94
N CYS A 525 -15.07 1.25 10.67
CA CYS A 525 -14.51 2.45 10.07
C CYS A 525 -15.65 3.32 9.55
N GLN A 526 -15.66 4.58 9.95
CA GLN A 526 -16.69 5.55 9.57
C GLN A 526 -16.02 6.78 8.95
N LEU A 527 -16.63 7.34 7.91
CA LEU A 527 -16.24 8.62 7.35
C LEU A 527 -16.94 9.72 8.15
N ILE A 528 -16.17 10.52 8.89
CA ILE A 528 -16.72 11.61 9.72
C ILE A 528 -16.96 12.84 8.87
N TRP A 529 -15.97 13.20 8.05
CA TRP A 529 -15.99 14.42 7.26
C TRP A 529 -15.31 14.22 5.92
N GLU A 530 -15.92 14.78 4.88
CA GLU A 530 -15.37 14.87 3.53
C GLU A 530 -15.63 16.27 3.01
N GLY A 531 -14.58 16.95 2.57
CA GLY A 531 -14.70 18.34 2.13
C GLY A 531 -13.49 18.80 1.33
N GLN A 532 -13.53 20.07 0.94
CA GLN A 532 -12.46 20.73 0.21
C GLN A 532 -11.81 21.79 1.08
N VAL A 533 -10.49 21.87 1.02
CA VAL A 533 -9.66 22.84 1.73
C VAL A 533 -8.77 23.56 0.71
N LYS A 534 -8.47 24.83 0.96
CA LYS A 534 -7.71 25.70 0.05
C LYS A 534 -6.27 25.20 -0.20
N ARG A 535 -5.60 24.65 0.81
CA ARG A 535 -4.21 24.18 0.72
C ARG A 535 -4.01 22.90 1.52
N ARG A 536 -2.93 22.16 1.22
CA ARG A 536 -2.50 21.01 2.02
C ARG A 536 -1.90 21.52 3.33
N ASN A 537 -2.33 20.97 4.46
CA ASN A 537 -1.80 21.31 5.77
C ASN A 537 -0.71 20.33 6.23
N PHE A 538 -0.71 19.12 5.68
CA PHE A 538 0.33 18.11 5.91
C PHE A 538 1.31 18.04 4.73
N ARG A 539 2.60 17.89 5.02
CA ARG A 539 3.66 17.72 4.00
C ARG A 539 3.81 16.27 3.54
N ASP A 540 3.80 15.36 4.50
CA ASP A 540 3.95 13.92 4.29
C ASP A 540 2.81 13.15 4.95
N PHE A 541 2.78 11.84 4.75
CA PHE A 541 1.84 10.94 5.41
C PHE A 541 2.50 10.25 6.60
N ASN A 542 2.21 10.74 7.81
CA ASN A 542 2.88 10.31 9.05
C ASN A 542 1.95 9.52 9.98
N VAL A 543 2.53 8.63 10.78
CA VAL A 543 1.82 7.90 11.84
C VAL A 543 2.29 8.43 13.18
N VAL A 544 1.37 8.94 13.99
CA VAL A 544 1.66 9.53 15.29
C VAL A 544 0.80 8.85 16.35
N THR A 545 1.41 8.50 17.48
CA THR A 545 0.72 7.93 18.64
C THR A 545 0.53 9.01 19.69
N ALA A 546 -0.70 9.20 20.15
CA ALA A 546 -1.02 10.09 21.26
C ALA A 546 -1.54 9.27 22.44
N THR A 547 -1.00 9.49 23.63
CA THR A 547 -1.47 8.80 24.85
C THR A 547 -2.60 9.56 25.51
N ILE A 548 -2.64 10.88 25.34
CA ILE A 548 -3.61 11.81 25.94
C ILE A 548 -4.34 12.54 24.81
N GLU A 549 -5.64 12.77 24.98
CA GLU A 549 -6.50 13.46 24.00
C GLU A 549 -6.03 14.89 23.72
N LYS A 550 -5.60 15.62 24.77
CA LYS A 550 -4.99 16.94 24.64
C LYS A 550 -3.76 16.90 23.72
N GLN A 551 -2.91 15.89 23.85
CA GLN A 551 -1.74 15.73 22.98
C GLN A 551 -2.15 15.49 21.51
N ALA A 552 -3.22 14.72 21.28
CA ALA A 552 -3.75 14.50 19.93
C ALA A 552 -4.27 15.79 19.30
N ARG A 553 -4.98 16.61 20.07
CA ARG A 553 -5.47 17.93 19.67
C ARG A 553 -4.32 18.89 19.38
N ASP A 554 -3.34 19.00 20.28
CA ASP A 554 -2.17 19.89 20.13
C ASP A 554 -1.36 19.55 18.86
N LEU A 555 -1.26 18.26 18.50
CA LEU A 555 -0.60 17.82 17.27
C LEU A 555 -1.32 18.32 16.02
N LEU A 556 -2.65 18.30 16.00
CA LEU A 556 -3.44 18.81 14.88
C LEU A 556 -3.53 20.34 14.87
N GLU A 557 -3.47 20.96 16.04
CA GLU A 557 -3.42 22.42 16.19
C GLU A 557 -2.16 23.02 15.57
N LYS A 558 -1.00 22.35 15.69
CA LYS A 558 0.22 22.73 14.97
C LYS A 558 0.03 22.80 13.45
N HIS A 559 -0.90 22.03 12.91
CA HIS A 559 -1.27 22.02 11.49
C HIS A 559 -2.50 22.88 11.18
N ASN A 560 -3.04 23.63 12.15
CA ASN A 560 -4.29 24.41 12.07
C ASN A 560 -5.54 23.58 11.73
N VAL A 561 -5.57 22.32 12.17
CA VAL A 561 -6.66 21.36 11.89
C VAL A 561 -7.20 20.69 13.16
N ALA A 562 -7.14 21.39 14.29
CA ALA A 562 -7.68 20.92 15.57
C ALA A 562 -9.17 20.53 15.49
N HIS A 563 -9.95 21.23 14.65
CA HIS A 563 -11.37 20.96 14.44
C HIS A 563 -11.66 19.53 13.92
N TYR A 564 -10.74 18.88 13.21
CA TYR A 564 -10.94 17.49 12.79
C TYR A 564 -10.96 16.52 13.98
N TRP A 565 -10.16 16.80 15.01
CA TRP A 565 -10.20 16.02 16.25
C TRP A 565 -11.51 16.27 16.99
N ASP A 566 -11.91 17.54 17.11
CA ASP A 566 -13.10 17.92 17.88
C ASP A 566 -14.38 17.31 17.29
N VAL A 567 -14.50 17.29 15.97
CA VAL A 567 -15.62 16.62 15.29
C VAL A 567 -15.54 15.10 15.48
N ALA A 568 -14.35 14.50 15.37
CA ALA A 568 -14.21 13.06 15.58
C ALA A 568 -14.57 12.64 17.01
N TYR A 569 -14.13 13.44 17.98
CA TYR A 569 -14.29 13.24 19.42
C TYR A 569 -15.74 13.46 19.87
N SER A 570 -16.38 14.55 19.43
CA SER A 570 -17.80 14.77 19.71
C SER A 570 -18.66 13.66 19.11
N THR A 571 -18.34 13.20 17.89
CA THR A 571 -19.06 12.10 17.24
C THR A 571 -18.86 10.76 17.95
N THR A 572 -17.73 10.51 18.65
CA THR A 572 -17.58 9.31 19.51
C THR A 572 -18.45 9.38 20.73
N VAL A 573 -18.38 10.48 21.47
CA VAL A 573 -19.16 10.63 22.70
C VAL A 573 -20.66 10.52 22.42
N LEU A 574 -21.13 11.09 21.31
CA LEU A 574 -22.54 10.99 20.91
C LEU A 574 -22.97 9.57 20.52
N LEU A 575 -22.11 8.81 19.85
CA LEU A 575 -22.44 7.44 19.42
C LEU A 575 -22.39 6.45 20.59
N ASP A 576 -21.38 6.58 21.46
CA ASP A 576 -21.28 5.77 22.67
C ASP A 576 -22.47 6.03 23.62
N GLY A 577 -23.02 7.26 23.62
CA GLY A 577 -24.25 7.61 24.33
C GLY A 577 -25.52 6.94 23.78
N GLN A 578 -25.61 6.71 22.46
CA GLN A 578 -26.80 6.10 21.84
C GLN A 578 -26.89 4.59 22.10
N ASP A 579 -25.76 3.89 22.17
CA ASP A 579 -25.71 2.45 22.42
C ASP A 579 -26.17 2.08 23.86
N SER A 580 -26.17 3.05 24.78
CA SER A 580 -26.63 2.87 26.18
C SER A 580 -28.15 3.00 26.40
N ILE A 581 -28.91 3.47 25.41
CA ILE A 581 -30.38 3.65 25.50
C ILE A 581 -31.14 2.47 24.88
N THR A 582 -30.44 1.57 24.17
CA THR A 582 -31.00 0.32 23.63
C THR A 582 -30.60 -0.88 24.49
N VAL A 583 -31.00 -0.87 25.76
CA VAL A 583 -31.05 -2.05 26.63
C VAL A 583 -32.45 -2.19 27.18
#